data_AF-A0A815VI96-F1
#
_entry.id   AF-A0A815VI96-F1
#
_cell.length_a   1.000
_cell.length_b   1.000
_cell.length_c   1.000
_cell.angle_alpha   90.00
_cell.angle_beta   90.00
_cell.angle_gamma   90.00
#
_symmetry.space_group_name_H-M   'P 1'
#
loop_
_entity.id
_entity.type
_entity.pdbx_description
1 polymer ?
#
loop_
_entity_poly.entity_id
_entity_poly.type
_entity_poly.pdbx_seq_one_letter_code
_entity_poly.pdbx_strand_id
1 'polypeptide(L)'
;MKFVVLCFLWAITITTSEQFTTYARAMNHVGISVTDIDAVLAWYHDVLGFTVLIAPVEIAVNNSTPMGSLLSQMYPPEMKRVKMAHMSSGNGVGLELFQFIDPPTRRPNTTSFEYSRAGLFHICVTDPEPENLVRRIVETGGKQISPVLTVFPGEIYQAVYTLDPFGNLVEIMATSYERQMSNRDPNVTSQISDPTITSRPSKSQQLSTSSVLQKIIAKN
;
A
#
# COMPACT_ATOMS: atom_id res chain seq x y z
N MET A 1 -74.62 30.18 2.99
CA MET A 1 -73.41 29.40 3.36
C MET A 1 -72.99 28.56 2.16
N LYS A 2 -71.90 28.93 1.47
CA LYS A 2 -71.26 28.11 0.44
C LYS A 2 -69.86 27.80 0.95
N PHE A 3 -69.57 26.52 1.21
CA PHE A 3 -68.24 26.06 1.58
C PHE A 3 -67.38 25.98 0.32
N VAL A 4 -66.27 26.73 0.30
CA VAL A 4 -65.21 26.57 -0.71
C VAL A 4 -64.18 25.62 -0.11
N VAL A 5 -64.10 24.41 -0.64
CA VAL A 5 -63.02 23.47 -0.32
C VAL A 5 -61.83 23.83 -1.19
N LEU A 6 -60.82 24.50 -0.60
CA LEU A 6 -59.53 24.73 -1.25
C LEU A 6 -58.71 23.43 -1.15
N CYS A 7 -58.74 22.62 -2.21
CA CYS A 7 -57.79 21.53 -2.37
C CYS A 7 -56.41 22.12 -2.72
N PHE A 8 -55.49 22.16 -1.75
CA PHE A 8 -54.08 22.42 -2.01
C PHE A 8 -53.46 21.16 -2.65
N LEU A 9 -53.33 21.16 -3.98
CA LEU A 9 -52.45 20.22 -4.66
C LEU A 9 -51.00 20.63 -4.36
N TRP A 10 -50.36 19.92 -3.44
CA TRP A 10 -48.90 19.94 -3.32
C TRP A 10 -48.33 19.15 -4.51
N ALA A 11 -47.81 19.86 -5.51
CA ALA A 11 -47.08 19.22 -6.59
C ALA A 11 -45.76 18.70 -6.02
N ILE A 12 -45.70 17.40 -5.74
CA ILE A 12 -44.43 16.70 -5.50
C ILE A 12 -43.70 16.72 -6.84
N THR A 13 -42.77 17.67 -7.01
CA THR A 13 -41.79 17.60 -8.08
C THR A 13 -40.89 16.40 -7.77
N ILE A 14 -41.17 15.27 -8.41
CA ILE A 14 -40.24 14.14 -8.42
C ILE A 14 -39.05 14.62 -9.24
N THR A 15 -38.02 15.13 -8.56
CA THR A 15 -36.70 15.30 -9.15
C THR A 15 -36.23 13.90 -9.54
N THR A 16 -36.15 13.65 -10.85
CA THR A 16 -35.47 12.47 -11.37
C THR A 16 -34.06 12.47 -10.82
N SER A 17 -33.73 11.48 -9.98
CA SER A 17 -32.37 11.28 -9.49
C SER A 17 -31.43 11.21 -10.68
N GLU A 18 -30.36 12.01 -10.69
CA GLU A 18 -29.31 11.88 -11.69
C GLU A 18 -28.84 10.42 -11.75
N GLN A 19 -29.00 9.77 -12.90
CA GLN A 19 -28.41 8.47 -13.11
C GLN A 19 -26.90 8.67 -13.28
N PHE A 20 -26.14 8.34 -12.25
CA PHE A 20 -24.70 8.18 -12.40
C PHE A 20 -24.45 7.06 -13.42
N THR A 21 -23.90 7.42 -14.58
CA THR A 21 -23.51 6.46 -15.63
C THR A 21 -22.25 5.66 -15.24
N THR A 22 -21.63 6.01 -14.11
CA THR A 22 -20.37 5.45 -13.62
C THR A 22 -20.57 4.83 -12.24
N TYR A 23 -20.34 3.52 -12.12
CA TYR A 23 -20.29 2.77 -10.86
C TYR A 23 -18.91 2.85 -10.15
N ALA A 24 -18.84 2.60 -8.85
CA ALA A 24 -17.54 2.42 -8.19
C ALA A 24 -16.89 1.11 -8.67
N ARG A 25 -15.60 1.14 -9.03
CA ARG A 25 -14.84 -0.06 -9.42
C ARG A 25 -14.00 -0.49 -8.22
N ALA A 26 -14.16 -1.74 -7.80
CA ALA A 26 -13.30 -2.31 -6.78
C ALA A 26 -11.86 -2.42 -7.32
N MET A 27 -10.88 -2.08 -6.49
CA MET A 27 -9.48 -2.35 -6.81
C MET A 27 -9.26 -3.85 -6.81
N ASN A 28 -8.81 -4.41 -7.93
CA ASN A 28 -8.60 -5.86 -8.04
C ASN A 28 -7.21 -6.26 -7.53
N HIS A 29 -6.16 -5.61 -8.03
CA HIS A 29 -4.78 -5.88 -7.64
C HIS A 29 -3.85 -4.69 -7.93
N VAL A 30 -2.63 -4.77 -7.41
CA VAL A 30 -1.51 -3.89 -7.77
C VAL A 30 -0.35 -4.74 -8.27
N GLY A 31 0.25 -4.37 -9.41
CA GLY A 31 1.45 -5.00 -9.93
C GLY A 31 2.72 -4.27 -9.49
N ILE A 32 3.70 -5.00 -8.97
CA ILE A 32 5.02 -4.46 -8.60
C ILE A 32 6.15 -5.27 -9.23
N SER A 33 7.19 -4.57 -9.67
CA SER A 33 8.41 -5.20 -10.18
C SER A 33 9.40 -5.44 -9.04
N VAL A 34 9.97 -6.64 -8.99
CA VAL A 34 10.90 -7.06 -7.94
C VAL A 34 12.16 -7.66 -8.52
N THR A 35 13.24 -7.63 -7.73
CA THR A 35 14.54 -8.18 -8.14
C THR A 35 14.73 -9.65 -7.77
N ASP A 36 14.00 -10.13 -6.76
CA ASP A 36 13.99 -11.51 -6.30
C ASP A 36 12.56 -11.88 -5.88
N ILE A 37 11.84 -12.62 -6.73
CA ILE A 37 10.44 -12.94 -6.50
C ILE A 37 10.24 -13.93 -5.36
N ASP A 38 11.17 -14.86 -5.19
CA ASP A 38 11.10 -15.92 -4.19
C ASP A 38 11.25 -15.32 -2.78
N ALA A 39 12.23 -14.42 -2.63
CA ALA A 39 12.45 -13.71 -1.36
C ALA A 39 11.28 -12.78 -1.00
N VAL A 40 10.73 -12.03 -1.96
CA VAL A 40 9.61 -11.12 -1.72
C VAL A 40 8.36 -11.90 -1.33
N LEU A 41 8.05 -12.96 -2.06
CA LEU A 41 6.87 -13.78 -1.81
C LEU A 41 6.91 -14.41 -0.42
N ALA A 42 8.05 -14.99 -0.03
CA ALA A 42 8.23 -15.53 1.31
C ALA A 42 8.06 -14.45 2.39
N TRP A 43 8.70 -13.30 2.22
CA TRP A 43 8.62 -12.22 3.22
C TRP A 43 7.22 -11.64 3.33
N TYR A 44 6.52 -11.41 2.22
CA TYR A 44 5.16 -10.85 2.23
C TYR A 44 4.16 -11.84 2.86
N HIS A 45 4.37 -13.15 2.66
CA HIS A 45 3.60 -14.18 3.34
C HIS A 45 3.87 -14.17 4.84
N ASP A 46 5.15 -14.23 5.23
CA ASP A 46 5.52 -14.41 6.63
C ASP A 46 5.30 -13.14 7.46
N VAL A 47 5.58 -11.96 6.92
CA VAL A 47 5.56 -10.70 7.68
C VAL A 47 4.23 -9.96 7.56
N LEU A 48 3.67 -9.87 6.36
CA LEU A 48 2.40 -9.17 6.11
C LEU A 48 1.18 -10.10 6.11
N GLY A 49 1.39 -11.43 6.22
CA GLY A 49 0.31 -12.41 6.25
C GLY A 49 -0.38 -12.60 4.91
N PHE A 50 0.25 -12.22 3.79
CA PHE A 50 -0.38 -12.36 2.47
C PHE A 50 -0.42 -13.83 2.04
N THR A 51 -1.53 -14.23 1.42
CA THR A 51 -1.70 -15.61 0.95
C THR A 51 -1.14 -15.76 -0.45
N VAL A 52 -0.28 -16.78 -0.67
CA VAL A 52 0.21 -17.13 -2.01
C VAL A 52 -0.93 -17.78 -2.79
N LEU A 53 -1.32 -17.19 -3.92
CA LEU A 53 -2.34 -17.73 -4.82
C LEU A 53 -1.70 -18.56 -5.93
N ILE A 54 -0.62 -18.05 -6.52
CA ILE A 54 0.13 -18.69 -7.60
C ILE A 54 1.61 -18.52 -7.28
N ALA A 55 2.32 -19.64 -7.13
CA ALA A 55 3.77 -19.65 -6.93
C ALA A 55 4.51 -19.09 -8.17
N PRO A 56 5.79 -18.70 -8.06
CA PRO A 56 6.53 -18.12 -9.18
C PRO A 56 6.58 -19.04 -10.40
N VAL A 57 6.12 -18.54 -11.55
CA VAL A 57 6.20 -19.23 -12.85
C VAL A 57 7.00 -18.37 -13.82
N GLU A 58 8.03 -18.96 -14.45
CA GLU A 58 8.77 -18.31 -15.53
C GLU A 58 8.00 -18.42 -16.85
N ILE A 59 7.81 -17.29 -17.51
CA ILE A 59 7.10 -17.16 -18.78
C ILE A 59 8.04 -16.53 -19.80
N ALA A 60 8.14 -17.18 -20.96
CA ALA A 60 8.81 -16.62 -22.12
C ALA A 60 7.82 -15.83 -22.98
N VAL A 61 8.25 -14.67 -23.48
CA VAL A 61 7.49 -13.83 -24.41
C VAL A 61 7.55 -14.47 -25.80
N ASN A 62 6.48 -15.20 -26.13
CA ASN A 62 6.28 -15.83 -27.42
C ASN A 62 4.79 -16.10 -27.64
N ASN A 63 4.41 -16.42 -28.87
CA ASN A 63 3.01 -16.69 -29.21
C ASN A 63 2.57 -18.13 -28.93
N SER A 64 3.34 -18.92 -28.17
CA SER A 64 3.03 -20.34 -27.91
C SER A 64 2.08 -20.54 -26.73
N THR A 65 1.86 -19.52 -25.90
CA THR A 65 0.89 -19.56 -24.79
C THR A 65 0.03 -18.28 -24.78
N PRO A 66 -1.20 -18.30 -24.23
CA PRO A 66 -2.00 -17.09 -24.10
C PRO A 66 -1.28 -15.97 -23.33
N MET A 67 -0.56 -16.33 -22.26
CA MET A 67 0.20 -15.36 -21.46
C MET A 67 1.41 -14.81 -22.23
N GLY A 68 2.17 -15.67 -22.91
CA GLY A 68 3.29 -15.20 -23.75
C GLY A 68 2.82 -14.28 -24.88
N SER A 69 1.67 -14.57 -25.48
CA SER A 69 1.05 -13.73 -26.52
C SER A 69 0.60 -12.38 -25.95
N LEU A 70 -0.02 -12.37 -24.76
CA LEU A 70 -0.37 -11.13 -24.06
C LEU A 70 0.89 -10.28 -23.79
N LEU A 71 1.94 -10.88 -23.24
CA LEU A 71 3.19 -10.17 -22.95
C LEU A 71 3.84 -9.60 -24.21
N SER A 72 3.76 -10.30 -25.35
CA SER A 72 4.30 -9.81 -26.63
C SER A 72 3.57 -8.58 -27.18
N GLN A 73 2.32 -8.36 -26.78
CA GLN A 73 1.54 -7.17 -27.13
C GLN A 73 1.76 -6.01 -26.16
N MET A 74 2.11 -6.31 -24.91
CA MET A 74 2.33 -5.32 -23.85
C MET A 74 3.74 -4.73 -23.84
N TYR A 75 4.76 -5.56 -24.12
CA TYR A 75 6.16 -5.20 -23.99
C TYR A 75 6.86 -5.13 -25.35
N PRO A 76 7.91 -4.31 -25.48
CA PRO A 76 8.67 -4.24 -26.71
C PRO A 76 9.48 -5.54 -26.93
N PRO A 77 9.94 -5.85 -28.16
CA PRO A 77 10.55 -7.14 -28.52
C PRO A 77 11.80 -7.53 -27.71
N GLU A 78 12.42 -6.58 -27.01
CA GLU A 78 13.57 -6.81 -26.13
C GLU A 78 13.19 -7.57 -24.86
N MET A 79 11.92 -7.49 -24.41
CA MET A 79 11.45 -8.25 -23.25
C MET A 79 11.20 -9.70 -23.64
N LYS A 80 11.95 -10.62 -23.06
CA LYS A 80 11.95 -12.04 -23.44
C LYS A 80 11.45 -12.94 -22.35
N ARG A 81 11.74 -12.65 -21.07
CA ARG A 81 11.43 -13.55 -19.96
C ARG A 81 11.10 -12.80 -18.67
N VAL A 82 10.08 -13.29 -17.98
CA VAL A 82 9.61 -12.76 -16.70
C VAL A 82 9.15 -13.91 -15.81
N LYS A 83 9.42 -13.83 -14.50
CA LYS A 83 8.74 -14.64 -13.49
C LYS A 83 7.57 -13.87 -12.92
N MET A 84 6.43 -14.53 -12.78
CA MET A 84 5.21 -13.97 -12.20
C MET A 84 4.74 -14.80 -11.02
N ALA A 85 4.26 -14.14 -9.98
CA ALA A 85 3.60 -14.75 -8.84
C ALA A 85 2.43 -13.87 -8.38
N HIS A 86 1.43 -14.48 -7.77
CA HIS A 86 0.23 -13.78 -7.34
C HIS A 86 -0.02 -14.06 -5.86
N MET A 87 -0.33 -13.00 -5.12
CA MET A 87 -0.70 -13.07 -3.71
C MET A 87 -2.03 -12.35 -3.47
N SER A 88 -2.69 -12.68 -2.37
CA SER A 88 -3.88 -11.98 -1.87
C SER A 88 -3.59 -11.36 -0.51
N SER A 89 -3.96 -10.10 -0.34
CA SER A 89 -3.91 -9.43 0.97
C SER A 89 -5.13 -9.78 1.83
N GLY A 90 -5.12 -9.38 3.10
CA GLY A 90 -6.17 -9.73 4.07
C GLY A 90 -7.59 -9.24 3.72
N ASN A 91 -7.72 -8.28 2.81
CA ASN A 91 -9.01 -7.80 2.30
C ASN A 91 -9.33 -8.27 0.87
N GLY A 92 -8.57 -9.23 0.33
CA GLY A 92 -8.80 -9.83 -0.98
C GLY A 92 -8.25 -9.04 -2.17
N VAL A 93 -7.61 -7.89 -1.94
CA VAL A 93 -6.90 -7.17 -3.02
C VAL A 93 -5.63 -7.94 -3.37
N GLY A 94 -5.45 -8.22 -4.66
CA GLY A 94 -4.30 -8.97 -5.16
C GLY A 94 -3.01 -8.15 -5.20
N LEU A 95 -1.89 -8.85 -5.10
CA LEU A 95 -0.56 -8.33 -5.40
C LEU A 95 0.07 -9.22 -6.47
N GLU A 96 0.41 -8.63 -7.61
CA GLU A 96 1.13 -9.31 -8.69
C GLU A 96 2.61 -8.94 -8.62
N LEU A 97 3.47 -9.95 -8.53
CA LEU A 97 4.91 -9.78 -8.46
C LEU A 97 5.53 -10.12 -9.82
N PHE A 98 6.35 -9.22 -10.35
CA PHE A 98 7.05 -9.39 -11.62
C PHE A 98 8.55 -9.31 -11.43
N GLN A 99 9.27 -10.40 -11.70
CA GLN A 99 10.73 -10.37 -11.81
C GLN A 99 11.11 -10.57 -13.28
N PHE A 100 11.44 -9.48 -13.96
CA PHE A 100 11.98 -9.54 -15.31
C PHE A 100 13.36 -10.18 -15.26
N ILE A 101 13.58 -11.17 -16.12
CA ILE A 101 14.81 -11.97 -16.19
C ILE A 101 15.66 -11.52 -17.37
N ASP A 102 15.01 -11.18 -18.50
CA ASP A 102 15.68 -10.77 -19.72
C ASP A 102 14.83 -9.70 -20.44
N PRO A 103 15.19 -8.39 -20.32
CA PRO A 103 16.27 -7.86 -19.47
C PRO A 103 15.94 -7.94 -17.97
N PRO A 104 16.94 -8.03 -17.08
CA PRO A 104 16.69 -8.21 -15.66
C PRO A 104 16.11 -6.96 -14.99
N THR A 105 15.17 -7.13 -14.05
CA THR A 105 14.73 -6.05 -13.15
C THR A 105 15.95 -5.46 -12.44
N ARG A 106 16.04 -4.13 -12.39
CA ARG A 106 17.08 -3.43 -11.63
C ARG A 106 16.45 -2.68 -10.46
N ARG A 107 17.11 -2.71 -9.31
CA ARG A 107 16.80 -1.76 -8.23
C ARG A 107 17.17 -0.35 -8.71
N PRO A 108 16.40 0.68 -8.34
CA PRO A 108 16.83 2.06 -8.52
C PRO A 108 18.22 2.27 -7.91
N ASN A 109 19.06 3.09 -8.54
CA ASN A 109 20.42 3.40 -8.05
C ASN A 109 20.42 4.29 -6.79
N THR A 110 19.26 4.57 -6.23
CA THR A 110 19.07 5.44 -5.08
C THR A 110 18.90 4.60 -3.81
N THR A 111 19.66 4.93 -2.77
CA THR A 111 19.52 4.31 -1.44
C THR A 111 18.39 4.93 -0.62
N SER A 112 17.68 5.91 -1.20
CA SER A 112 16.67 6.74 -0.55
C SER A 112 15.34 6.65 -1.28
N PHE A 113 14.26 6.72 -0.50
CA PHE A 113 12.89 6.84 -0.96
C PHE A 113 12.70 7.90 -2.05
N GLU A 114 12.28 7.49 -3.24
CA GLU A 114 12.13 8.35 -4.43
C GLU A 114 10.69 8.87 -4.57
N TYR A 115 10.31 9.80 -3.70
CA TYR A 115 8.93 10.31 -3.66
C TYR A 115 8.55 11.29 -4.76
N SER A 116 9.53 11.88 -5.44
CA SER A 116 9.30 12.80 -6.54
C SER A 116 8.98 12.10 -7.86
N ARG A 117 9.12 10.77 -7.94
CA ARG A 117 8.79 10.00 -9.14
C ARG A 117 7.29 9.74 -9.18
N ALA A 118 6.63 10.21 -10.24
CA ALA A 118 5.21 9.91 -10.47
C ALA A 118 4.99 8.40 -10.68
N GLY A 119 3.89 7.87 -10.12
CA GLY A 119 3.48 6.47 -10.24
C GLY A 119 3.11 5.84 -8.90
N LEU A 120 3.13 4.51 -8.83
CA LEU A 120 2.94 3.77 -7.58
C LEU A 120 4.03 4.16 -6.58
N PHE A 121 3.60 4.82 -5.52
CA PHE A 121 4.47 5.43 -4.53
C PHE A 121 4.69 4.55 -3.30
N HIS A 122 3.60 3.97 -2.78
CA HIS A 122 3.61 3.01 -1.68
C HIS A 122 2.36 2.14 -1.75
N ILE A 123 2.38 1.05 -0.99
CA ILE A 123 1.17 0.30 -0.63
C ILE A 123 0.90 0.52 0.86
N CYS A 124 -0.36 0.44 1.26
CA CYS A 124 -0.74 0.51 2.67
C CYS A 124 -1.41 -0.79 3.11
N VAL A 125 -1.04 -1.28 4.29
CA VAL A 125 -1.74 -2.36 5.00
C VAL A 125 -2.44 -1.82 6.24
N THR A 126 -3.51 -2.48 6.65
CA THR A 126 -4.20 -2.17 7.91
C THR A 126 -3.81 -3.21 8.95
N ASP A 127 -3.30 -2.75 10.09
CA ASP A 127 -2.91 -3.59 11.22
C ASP A 127 -3.38 -2.92 12.52
N PRO A 128 -4.11 -3.62 13.42
CA PRO A 128 -4.61 -3.03 14.66
C PRO A 128 -3.50 -2.62 15.64
N GLU A 129 -2.27 -3.13 15.48
CA GLU A 129 -1.11 -2.86 16.32
C GLU A 129 0.12 -2.43 15.47
N PRO A 130 0.11 -1.23 14.84
CA PRO A 130 1.14 -0.81 13.89
C PRO A 130 2.57 -0.91 14.44
N GLU A 131 2.79 -0.65 15.72
CA GLU A 131 4.11 -0.74 16.35
C GLU A 131 4.70 -2.16 16.35
N ASN A 132 3.85 -3.18 16.52
CA ASN A 132 4.28 -4.58 16.49
C ASN A 132 4.68 -4.98 15.07
N LEU A 133 3.90 -4.56 14.06
CA LEU A 133 4.23 -4.83 12.67
C LEU A 133 5.52 -4.10 12.25
N VAL A 134 5.71 -2.84 12.66
CA VAL A 134 6.99 -2.12 12.45
C VAL A 134 8.17 -2.89 13.02
N ARG A 135 8.05 -3.42 14.25
CA ARG A 135 9.11 -4.21 14.89
C ARG A 135 9.47 -5.43 14.04
N ARG A 136 8.45 -6.19 13.60
CA ARG A 136 8.63 -7.37 12.75
C ARG A 136 9.28 -7.05 11.41
N ILE A 137 8.89 -5.93 10.78
CA ILE A 137 9.49 -5.45 9.53
C ILE A 137 10.98 -5.13 9.73
N VAL A 138 11.33 -4.42 10.81
CA VAL A 138 12.73 -4.08 11.11
C VAL A 138 13.56 -5.32 11.43
N GLU A 139 13.04 -6.26 12.23
CA GLU A 139 13.71 -7.52 12.58
C GLU A 139 14.00 -8.41 11.36
N THR A 140 13.20 -8.27 10.30
CA THR A 140 13.33 -9.06 9.06
C THR A 140 14.04 -8.29 7.93
N GLY A 141 14.74 -7.20 8.25
CA GLY A 141 15.62 -6.48 7.32
C GLY A 141 15.03 -5.22 6.67
N GLY A 142 13.79 -4.86 7.02
CA GLY A 142 13.16 -3.60 6.64
C GLY A 142 13.66 -2.41 7.46
N LYS A 143 13.05 -1.24 7.26
CA LYS A 143 13.41 0.00 7.95
C LYS A 143 12.19 0.82 8.33
N GLN A 144 12.16 1.37 9.54
CA GLN A 144 11.19 2.40 9.91
C GLN A 144 11.62 3.77 9.34
N ILE A 145 10.70 4.48 8.68
CA ILE A 145 10.98 5.76 8.01
C ILE A 145 10.42 6.95 8.78
N SER A 146 9.22 6.81 9.35
CA SER A 146 8.58 7.83 10.19
C SER A 146 8.39 7.32 11.63
N PRO A 147 8.22 8.21 12.61
CA PRO A 147 7.61 7.82 13.88
C PRO A 147 6.20 7.26 13.64
N VAL A 148 5.69 6.50 14.62
CA VAL A 148 4.28 6.12 14.69
C VAL A 148 3.52 7.34 15.19
N LEU A 149 2.59 7.85 14.39
CA LEU A 149 1.89 9.10 14.69
C LEU A 149 0.39 8.89 14.68
N THR A 150 -0.30 9.53 15.64
CA THR A 150 -1.72 9.80 15.51
C THR A 150 -1.91 10.86 14.43
N VAL A 151 -2.63 10.52 13.35
CA VAL A 151 -2.76 11.42 12.18
C VAL A 151 -3.65 12.62 12.49
N PHE A 152 -4.68 12.44 13.31
CA PHE A 152 -5.65 13.48 13.63
C PHE A 152 -5.75 13.70 15.15
N PRO A 153 -5.69 14.96 15.64
CA PRO A 153 -5.76 15.25 17.06
C PRO A 153 -7.02 14.69 17.73
N GLY A 154 -6.84 14.10 18.91
CA GLY A 154 -7.95 13.53 19.70
C GLY A 154 -8.39 12.12 19.29
N GLU A 155 -7.73 11.51 18.30
CA GLU A 155 -8.01 10.15 17.87
C GLU A 155 -6.94 9.15 18.30
N ILE A 156 -7.24 7.87 18.10
CA ILE A 156 -6.34 6.75 18.38
C ILE A 156 -5.77 6.09 17.11
N TYR A 157 -6.15 6.58 15.92
CA TYR A 157 -5.68 5.96 14.67
C TYR A 157 -4.25 6.39 14.37
N GLN A 158 -3.37 5.41 14.44
CA GLN A 158 -1.95 5.56 14.16
C GLN A 158 -1.66 5.26 12.69
N ALA A 159 -0.66 5.96 12.15
CA ALA A 159 -0.04 5.64 10.87
C ALA A 159 1.49 5.71 10.98
N VAL A 160 2.17 4.90 10.16
CA VAL A 160 3.62 4.85 10.09
C VAL A 160 4.08 4.38 8.71
N TYR A 161 5.17 4.99 8.22
CA TYR A 161 5.83 4.57 6.99
C TYR A 161 7.06 3.71 7.28
N THR A 162 7.19 2.62 6.53
CA THR A 162 8.32 1.68 6.58
C THR A 162 8.82 1.37 5.17
N LEU A 163 10.03 0.80 5.08
CA LEU A 163 10.52 0.10 3.90
C LEU A 163 10.58 -1.39 4.21
N ASP A 164 10.16 -2.21 3.25
CA ASP A 164 10.49 -3.63 3.24
C ASP A 164 12.01 -3.86 2.97
N PRO A 165 12.53 -5.09 3.07
CA PRO A 165 13.94 -5.38 2.76
C PRO A 165 14.33 -5.18 1.29
N PHE A 166 13.33 -5.04 0.40
CA PHE A 166 13.50 -4.95 -1.05
C PHE A 166 13.52 -3.50 -1.54
N GLY A 167 13.13 -2.54 -0.68
CA GLY A 167 13.10 -1.11 -0.95
C GLY A 167 11.71 -0.56 -1.30
N ASN A 168 10.63 -1.35 -1.18
CA ASN A 168 9.27 -0.86 -1.36
C ASN A 168 8.79 -0.15 -0.10
N LEU A 169 8.09 0.97 -0.27
CA LEU A 169 7.47 1.67 0.84
C LEU A 169 6.14 1.00 1.21
N VAL A 170 6.02 0.66 2.50
CA VAL A 170 4.81 0.09 3.09
C VAL A 170 4.35 1.04 4.21
N GLU A 171 3.18 1.64 4.00
CA GLU A 171 2.45 2.35 5.04
C GLU A 171 1.64 1.34 5.87
N ILE A 172 1.54 1.60 7.16
CA ILE A 172 0.72 0.82 8.09
C ILE A 172 -0.25 1.79 8.76
N MET A 173 -1.54 1.48 8.70
CA MET A 173 -2.59 2.23 9.38
C MET A 173 -3.35 1.35 10.37
N ALA A 174 -3.74 1.93 11.50
CA ALA A 174 -4.56 1.24 12.51
C ALA A 174 -6.02 1.02 12.08
N THR A 175 -6.45 1.63 10.97
CA THR A 175 -7.83 1.57 10.47
C THR A 175 -7.86 1.53 8.94
N SER A 176 -9.02 1.24 8.35
CA SER A 176 -9.21 1.31 6.89
C SER A 176 -9.05 2.74 6.37
N TYR A 177 -8.62 2.87 5.12
CA TYR A 177 -8.44 4.17 4.46
C TYR A 177 -9.72 5.02 4.49
N GLU A 178 -10.86 4.42 4.13
CA GLU A 178 -12.14 5.14 4.15
C GLU A 178 -12.45 5.70 5.53
N ARG A 179 -12.24 4.91 6.59
CA ARG A 179 -12.50 5.36 7.97
C ARG A 179 -11.49 6.42 8.43
N GLN A 180 -10.25 6.34 7.97
CA GLN A 180 -9.24 7.35 8.27
C GLN A 180 -9.52 8.67 7.58
N MET A 181 -10.08 8.66 6.36
CA MET A 181 -10.22 9.86 5.53
C MET A 181 -11.64 10.43 5.44
N SER A 182 -12.67 9.68 5.83
CA SER A 182 -14.06 10.14 5.73
C SER A 182 -14.36 11.30 6.67
N ASN A 183 -15.13 12.27 6.18
CA ASN A 183 -15.67 13.41 6.94
C ASN A 183 -14.60 14.24 7.67
N ARG A 184 -13.37 14.31 7.13
CA ARG A 184 -12.28 15.11 7.69
C ARG A 184 -12.29 16.52 7.09
N ASP A 185 -11.97 17.52 7.92
CA ASP A 185 -11.60 18.84 7.41
C ASP A 185 -10.16 18.77 6.88
N PRO A 186 -9.93 19.05 5.59
CA PRO A 186 -8.60 18.96 4.96
C PRO A 186 -7.57 19.92 5.57
N ASN A 187 -8.00 20.91 6.36
CA ASN A 187 -7.10 21.87 7.01
C ASN A 187 -6.66 21.44 8.42
N VAL A 188 -7.19 20.35 8.99
CA VAL A 188 -6.87 19.95 10.37
C VAL A 188 -5.45 19.42 10.50
N THR A 189 -4.91 18.75 9.46
CA THR A 189 -3.56 18.18 9.48
C THR A 189 -2.46 19.23 9.35
N SER A 190 -2.75 20.44 8.86
CA SER A 190 -1.77 21.52 8.70
C SER A 190 -1.63 22.44 9.92
N GLN A 191 -2.46 22.23 10.95
CA GLN A 191 -2.53 23.08 12.15
C GLN A 191 -1.79 22.48 13.37
N ILE A 192 -1.12 21.33 13.22
CA ILE A 192 -0.38 20.68 14.31
C ILE A 192 0.96 21.42 14.52
N SER A 193 1.00 22.27 15.55
CA SER A 193 2.18 23.00 16.00
C SER A 193 2.79 22.39 17.26
N ASP A 194 2.88 21.05 17.35
CA ASP A 194 3.62 20.40 18.43
C ASP A 194 5.10 20.23 18.03
N PRO A 195 6.04 21.00 18.61
CA PRO A 195 7.46 20.94 18.29
C PRO A 195 8.12 19.59 18.67
N THR A 196 7.44 18.70 19.40
CA THR A 196 7.96 17.37 19.72
C THR A 196 7.72 16.33 18.61
N ILE A 197 6.79 16.60 17.69
CA ILE A 197 6.44 15.70 16.57
C ILE A 197 7.29 16.00 15.31
N THR A 198 7.85 17.20 15.21
CA THR A 198 8.46 17.73 13.97
C THR A 198 9.91 17.32 13.73
N SER A 199 10.58 16.69 14.70
CA SER A 199 11.97 16.28 14.50
C SER A 199 12.06 14.85 13.92
N ARG A 200 12.52 14.75 12.67
CA ARG A 200 12.97 13.48 12.10
C ARG A 200 13.99 12.86 13.07
N PRO A 201 13.86 11.58 13.47
CA PRO A 201 14.84 10.98 14.35
C PRO A 201 16.23 11.11 13.73
N SER A 202 17.16 11.61 14.54
CA SER A 202 18.55 11.77 14.11
C SER A 202 19.16 10.42 13.71
N LYS A 203 20.16 10.42 12.81
CA LYS A 203 20.87 9.19 12.42
C LYS A 203 21.38 8.41 13.64
N SER A 204 21.75 9.08 14.73
CA SER A 204 22.19 8.47 15.99
C SER A 204 21.07 7.78 16.77
N GLN A 205 19.82 8.25 16.66
CA GLN A 205 18.64 7.61 17.26
C GLN A 205 18.16 6.40 16.46
N GLN A 206 18.36 6.39 15.12
CA GLN A 206 18.14 5.21 14.30
C GLN A 206 19.21 4.12 14.51
N LEU A 207 20.43 4.51 14.89
CA LEU A 207 21.53 3.58 15.19
C LEU A 207 21.51 3.08 16.65
N SER A 208 20.97 3.86 17.60
CA SER A 208 20.93 3.46 19.01
C SER A 208 19.96 2.31 19.28
N THR A 209 18.82 2.26 18.59
CA THR A 209 17.86 1.14 18.65
C THR A 209 18.47 -0.15 18.10
N SER A 210 19.28 -0.07 17.04
CA SER A 210 20.08 -1.19 16.51
C SER A 210 21.11 -1.71 17.52
N SER A 211 21.76 -0.83 18.30
CA SER A 211 22.74 -1.22 19.33
C SER A 211 22.12 -1.84 20.58
N VAL A 212 20.91 -1.43 20.95
CA VAL A 212 20.15 -2.03 22.08
C VAL A 212 19.62 -3.41 21.66
N LEU A 213 19.15 -3.57 20.42
CA LEU A 213 18.73 -4.86 19.87
C LEU A 213 19.91 -5.85 19.76
N GLN A 214 21.10 -5.42 19.35
CA GLN A 214 22.30 -6.28 19.36
C GLN A 214 22.69 -6.76 20.78
N LYS A 215 22.46 -5.95 21.81
CA LYS A 215 22.69 -6.34 23.21
C LYS A 215 21.65 -7.32 23.77
N ILE A 216 20.44 -7.34 23.20
CA ILE A 216 19.38 -8.29 23.60
C ILE A 216 19.59 -9.63 22.89
N ILE A 217 20.02 -9.62 21.62
CA ILE A 217 20.35 -10.85 20.87
C ILE A 217 21.59 -11.55 21.44
N ALA A 218 22.58 -10.81 21.96
CA ALA A 218 23.77 -11.40 22.59
C ALA A 218 23.55 -11.97 24.02
N LYS A 219 22.32 -11.89 24.55
CA LYS A 219 21.96 -12.37 25.89
C LYS A 219 21.00 -13.56 25.91
N ASN A 220 20.63 -14.08 24.74
CA ASN A 220 19.94 -15.36 24.55
C ASN A 220 20.79 -16.27 23.65
#